data_AF-A0A2J8RZE5-F1
#
_entry.id   AF-A0A2J8RZE5-F1
#
_cell.length_a   1.000
_cell.length_b   1.000
_cell.length_c   1.000
_cell.angle_alpha   90.00
_cell.angle_beta   90.00
_cell.angle_gamma   90.00
#
_symmetry.space_group_name_H-M   'P 1'
#
loop_
_entity.id
_entity.type
_entity.pdbx_description
1 polymer ?
#
loop_
_entity_poly.entity_id
_entity_poly.type
_entity_poly.pdbx_seq_one_letter_code
_entity_poly.pdbx_strand_id
1 'polypeptide(L)'
;MGGCFSKPKPVELKIEVVLPEKERGKEELSASGKGSPRAYQGNGTARHFHTEERLSTPHPYPSPQDCVEAAVCHVKDLENGQMREVELGWGKVLLVKDNGEFHALGHKCPHYGAPLVKGVLSRGRVRCPWHGACFNISTGDLEDFPGLDSLHKFQVKIEKEKVYVRASKQALQLQRRTKVMAKCISPSAGYSSSTNVLIVGAGAAGLVCAETLRQEGFSDRIVLCTLDRHLPYDRPKLSKSLDTQPEQLALRPKEFFRAYGIEVLTEAQ
;
A
#
# COMPACT_ATOMS: atom_id res chain seq x y z
N MET A 1 33.68 -35.58 25.00
CA MET A 1 32.77 -34.60 25.60
C MET A 1 31.61 -34.39 24.63
N GLY A 2 30.48 -35.08 24.83
CA GLY A 2 29.28 -34.93 24.00
C GLY A 2 28.22 -34.14 24.77
N GLY A 3 27.93 -32.91 24.34
CA GLY A 3 26.90 -32.07 24.93
C GLY A 3 25.53 -32.44 24.37
N CYS A 4 24.60 -32.85 25.24
CA CYS A 4 23.19 -33.01 24.92
C CYS A 4 22.56 -31.64 24.64
N PHE A 5 22.25 -31.35 23.36
CA PHE A 5 21.36 -30.26 23.01
C PHE A 5 19.92 -30.67 23.36
N SER A 6 19.36 -30.11 24.43
CA SER A 6 17.95 -30.27 24.76
C SER A 6 17.11 -29.60 23.68
N LYS A 7 16.21 -30.35 23.04
CA LYS A 7 15.22 -29.82 22.10
C LYS A 7 14.37 -28.74 22.79
N PRO A 8 14.05 -27.60 22.14
CA PRO A 8 13.17 -26.59 22.70
C PRO A 8 11.80 -27.22 23.01
N LYS A 9 11.25 -26.92 24.19
CA LYS A 9 9.93 -27.42 24.59
C LYS A 9 8.87 -26.75 23.70
N PRO A 10 7.90 -27.51 23.16
CA PRO A 10 6.80 -26.90 22.42
C PRO A 10 6.01 -25.97 23.37
N VAL A 11 5.83 -24.72 22.94
CA VAL A 11 4.97 -23.76 23.62
C VAL A 11 3.57 -23.95 23.07
N GLU A 12 2.66 -24.42 23.92
CA GLU A 12 1.25 -24.57 23.58
C GLU A 12 0.54 -23.23 23.81
N LEU A 13 0.24 -22.51 22.73
CA LEU A 13 -0.54 -21.27 22.77
C LEU A 13 -2.03 -21.61 22.69
N LYS A 14 -2.73 -21.46 23.82
CA LYS A 14 -4.18 -21.60 23.88
C LYS A 14 -4.82 -20.29 23.39
N ILE A 15 -5.15 -20.24 22.10
CA ILE A 15 -5.81 -19.08 21.50
C ILE A 15 -7.32 -19.26 21.67
N GLU A 16 -7.91 -18.52 22.60
CA GLU A 16 -9.35 -18.47 22.76
C GLU A 16 -9.92 -17.41 21.80
N VAL A 17 -10.44 -17.88 20.67
CA VAL A 17 -11.09 -17.00 19.68
C VAL A 17 -12.52 -16.75 20.13
N VAL A 18 -12.74 -15.63 20.82
CA VAL A 18 -14.10 -15.18 21.13
C VAL A 18 -14.63 -14.44 19.90
N LEU A 19 -15.44 -15.14 19.10
CA LEU A 19 -16.22 -14.48 18.06
C LEU A 19 -17.35 -13.69 18.73
N PRO A 20 -17.46 -12.38 18.50
CA PRO A 20 -18.56 -11.59 19.04
C PRO A 20 -19.89 -12.13 18.51
N GLU A 21 -20.85 -12.31 19.40
CA GLU A 21 -22.16 -12.84 19.05
C GLU A 21 -22.85 -11.92 18.03
N LYS A 22 -23.25 -12.50 16.90
CA LYS A 22 -23.99 -11.81 15.85
C LYS A 22 -25.41 -11.56 16.35
N GLU A 23 -25.74 -10.33 16.73
CA GLU A 23 -27.14 -9.94 16.91
C GLU A 23 -27.89 -10.17 15.58
N ARG A 24 -28.82 -11.12 15.59
CA ARG A 24 -29.70 -11.42 14.45
C ARG A 24 -30.79 -10.35 14.37
N GLY A 25 -30.46 -9.20 13.80
CA GLY A 25 -31.47 -8.34 13.19
C GLY A 25 -32.04 -9.01 11.94
N LYS A 26 -33.37 -9.19 11.90
CA LYS A 26 -34.09 -9.67 10.70
C LYS A 26 -33.90 -8.65 9.56
N GLU A 27 -33.30 -9.06 8.46
CA GLU A 27 -33.43 -8.37 7.16
C GLU A 27 -33.64 -9.42 6.07
N GLU A 28 -34.66 -9.18 5.25
CA GLU A 28 -35.08 -10.03 4.14
C GLU A 28 -33.99 -10.17 3.07
N LEU A 29 -33.95 -11.36 2.46
CA LEU A 29 -33.01 -11.73 1.41
C LEU A 29 -33.29 -10.95 0.12
N SER A 30 -32.38 -10.05 -0.26
CA SER A 30 -32.27 -9.55 -1.63
C SER A 30 -31.16 -10.30 -2.37
N ALA A 31 -31.52 -10.95 -3.47
CA ALA A 31 -30.63 -11.70 -4.34
C ALA A 31 -29.77 -10.75 -5.20
N SER A 32 -28.62 -10.33 -4.69
CA SER A 32 -27.51 -9.83 -5.52
C SER A 32 -26.21 -9.88 -4.73
N GLY A 33 -25.29 -10.77 -5.17
CA GLY A 33 -24.01 -11.05 -4.53
C GLY A 33 -23.06 -9.85 -4.53
N LYS A 34 -23.11 -9.05 -3.47
CA LYS A 34 -22.05 -8.11 -3.09
C LYS A 34 -21.64 -8.41 -1.66
N GLY A 35 -20.49 -9.08 -1.48
CA GLY A 35 -19.83 -9.18 -0.20
C GLY A 35 -19.17 -7.84 0.13
N SER A 36 -19.94 -6.89 0.64
CA SER A 36 -19.38 -5.74 1.35
C SER A 36 -18.94 -6.19 2.75
N PRO A 37 -17.79 -5.75 3.28
CA PRO A 37 -17.52 -5.92 4.70
C PRO A 37 -18.59 -5.11 5.45
N ARG A 38 -19.49 -5.81 6.16
CA ARG A 38 -20.39 -5.15 7.12
C ARG A 38 -19.52 -4.45 8.15
N ALA A 39 -19.80 -3.17 8.40
CA ALA A 39 -19.16 -2.40 9.45
C ALA A 39 -19.33 -3.14 10.78
N TYR A 40 -18.21 -3.54 11.35
CA TYR A 40 -18.15 -4.14 12.68
C TYR A 40 -18.33 -3.02 13.72
N GLN A 41 -19.51 -2.94 14.35
CA GLN A 41 -19.71 -2.18 15.58
C GLN A 41 -19.47 -3.11 16.76
N GLY A 42 -18.20 -3.34 17.09
CA GLY A 42 -17.84 -4.01 18.33
C GLY A 42 -17.93 -3.06 19.51
N ASN A 43 -18.57 -3.50 20.60
CA ASN A 43 -18.54 -2.84 21.92
C ASN A 43 -17.15 -2.91 22.62
N GLY A 44 -16.08 -3.20 21.88
CA GLY A 44 -14.72 -3.04 22.36
C GLY A 44 -14.36 -1.57 22.30
N THR A 45 -13.76 -1.04 23.36
CA THR A 45 -13.22 0.32 23.40
C THR A 45 -12.02 0.47 22.45
N ALA A 46 -12.26 0.45 21.15
CA ALA A 46 -11.29 0.87 20.12
C ALA A 46 -11.20 2.39 20.13
N ARG A 47 -10.74 2.97 21.25
CA ARG A 47 -10.65 4.43 21.46
C ARG A 47 -9.21 4.96 21.31
N HIS A 48 -8.40 4.34 20.47
CA HIS A 48 -7.04 4.81 20.18
C HIS A 48 -6.81 5.08 18.68
N PHE A 49 -7.86 5.54 17.98
CA PHE A 49 -7.66 6.38 16.80
C PHE A 49 -7.28 7.77 17.31
N HIS A 50 -5.98 8.10 17.30
CA HIS A 50 -5.53 9.45 17.59
C HIS A 50 -5.96 10.35 16.42
N THR A 51 -7.17 10.89 16.50
CA THR A 51 -7.57 12.04 15.71
C THR A 51 -6.88 13.24 16.35
N GLU A 52 -5.92 13.84 15.63
CA GLU A 52 -5.08 15.00 15.99
C GLU A 52 -3.59 14.65 16.14
N GLU A 53 -2.97 14.33 15.00
CA GLU A 53 -1.88 15.16 14.47
C GLU A 53 -1.79 14.79 12.98
N ARG A 54 -2.38 15.62 12.12
CA ARG A 54 -2.09 15.55 10.69
C ARG A 54 -0.64 16.02 10.56
N LEU A 55 0.31 15.11 10.82
CA LEU A 55 1.74 15.30 10.56
C LEU A 55 1.81 16.01 9.22
N SER A 56 2.38 17.22 9.21
CA SER A 56 2.51 18.00 7.99
C SER A 56 3.05 17.07 6.92
N THR A 57 2.27 16.83 5.87
CA THR A 57 2.73 16.02 4.74
C THR A 57 4.06 16.63 4.33
N PRO A 58 5.18 15.86 4.35
CA PRO A 58 6.44 16.39 3.87
C PRO A 58 6.15 17.03 2.52
N HIS A 59 6.47 18.32 2.35
CA HIS A 59 6.24 18.98 1.08
C HIS A 59 6.86 18.08 0.00
N PRO A 60 6.09 17.60 -1.00
CA PRO A 60 6.58 16.62 -1.96
C PRO A 60 7.75 17.15 -2.83
N TYR A 61 8.14 18.40 -2.62
CA TYR A 61 9.20 19.14 -3.29
C TYR A 61 10.18 19.68 -2.23
N PRO A 62 11.28 18.95 -1.92
CA PRO A 62 12.20 19.32 -0.85
C PRO A 62 13.06 20.55 -1.16
N SER A 63 13.18 20.93 -2.44
CA SER A 63 13.83 22.18 -2.88
C SER A 63 13.41 22.49 -4.33
N PRO A 64 13.47 23.77 -4.79
CA PRO A 64 13.25 24.11 -6.20
C PRO A 64 14.25 23.43 -7.16
N GLN A 65 15.44 23.07 -6.68
CA GLN A 65 16.52 22.48 -7.48
C GLN A 65 16.29 20.99 -7.80
N ASP A 66 15.44 20.32 -7.03
CA ASP A 66 15.08 18.90 -7.20
C ASP A 66 13.83 18.68 -8.05
N CYS A 67 13.23 19.77 -8.53
CA CYS A 67 12.05 19.74 -9.36
C CYS A 67 12.41 19.93 -10.84
N VAL A 68 11.60 19.34 -11.71
CA VAL A 68 11.59 19.63 -13.14
C VAL A 68 10.18 20.04 -13.52
N GLU A 69 10.08 21.01 -14.42
CA GLU A 69 8.82 21.48 -14.97
C GLU A 69 8.98 21.60 -16.48
N ALA A 70 8.01 21.08 -17.22
CA ALA A 70 8.03 21.11 -18.68
C ALA A 70 6.61 21.28 -19.22
N ALA A 71 6.49 22.00 -20.34
CA ALA A 71 5.29 21.98 -21.16
C ALA A 71 5.24 20.64 -21.90
N VAL A 72 4.18 19.85 -21.69
CA VAL A 72 4.10 18.46 -22.18
C VAL A 72 3.18 18.30 -23.39
N CYS A 73 2.16 19.14 -23.53
CA CYS A 73 1.28 19.19 -24.71
C CYS A 73 0.41 20.45 -24.71
N HIS A 74 -0.31 20.69 -25.80
CA HIS A 74 -1.44 21.61 -25.85
C HIS A 74 -2.70 20.95 -25.24
N VAL A 75 -3.62 21.74 -24.67
CA VAL A 75 -4.85 21.22 -24.02
C VAL A 75 -5.78 20.45 -24.96
N LYS A 76 -5.66 20.71 -26.28
CA LYS A 76 -6.41 20.05 -27.35
C LYS A 76 -5.77 18.75 -27.84
N ASP A 77 -4.51 18.50 -27.48
CA ASP A 77 -3.80 17.32 -27.97
C ASP A 77 -4.24 16.03 -27.27
N LEU A 78 -4.89 16.14 -26.11
CA LEU A 78 -5.40 15.00 -25.35
C LEU A 78 -6.91 15.16 -25.15
N GLU A 79 -7.68 14.18 -25.60
CA GLU A 79 -9.13 14.17 -25.45
C GLU A 79 -9.54 13.61 -24.08
N ASN A 80 -10.78 13.90 -23.67
CA ASN A 80 -11.30 13.36 -22.43
C ASN A 80 -11.38 11.82 -22.48
N GLY A 81 -10.96 11.15 -21.41
CA GLY A 81 -10.88 9.69 -21.35
C GLY A 81 -9.59 9.11 -21.92
N GLN A 82 -8.64 9.95 -22.37
CA GLN A 82 -7.36 9.49 -22.92
C GLN A 82 -6.22 9.53 -21.90
N MET A 83 -5.24 8.67 -22.16
CA MET A 83 -3.96 8.63 -21.46
C MET A 83 -2.82 8.74 -22.45
N ARG A 84 -1.72 9.37 -22.04
CA ARG A 84 -0.49 9.53 -22.85
C ARG A 84 0.73 9.51 -21.94
N GLU A 85 1.81 8.84 -22.37
CA GLU A 85 3.12 9.03 -21.73
C GLU A 85 3.78 10.29 -22.27
N VAL A 86 4.29 11.12 -21.37
CA VAL A 86 5.02 12.35 -21.68
C VAL A 86 6.38 12.34 -20.98
N GLU A 87 7.38 12.96 -21.61
CA GLU A 87 8.76 13.01 -21.13
C GLU A 87 9.03 14.34 -20.43
N LEU A 88 9.70 14.30 -19.27
CA LEU A 88 10.17 15.50 -18.53
C LEU A 88 11.70 15.60 -18.50
N GLY A 89 12.39 14.84 -19.36
CA GLY A 89 13.85 14.79 -19.48
C GLY A 89 14.54 13.93 -18.42
N TRP A 90 13.96 13.84 -17.22
CA TRP A 90 14.44 13.01 -16.11
C TRP A 90 13.65 11.71 -15.94
N GLY A 91 12.68 11.46 -16.82
CA GLY A 91 11.78 10.34 -16.76
C GLY A 91 10.41 10.68 -17.33
N LYS A 92 9.58 9.64 -17.38
CA LYS A 92 8.25 9.68 -17.98
C LYS A 92 7.16 9.80 -16.93
N VAL A 93 6.06 10.37 -17.40
CA VAL A 93 4.82 10.57 -16.64
C VAL A 93 3.65 10.08 -17.47
N LEU A 94 2.66 9.47 -16.82
CA LEU A 94 1.36 9.23 -17.43
C LEU A 94 0.50 10.48 -17.26
N LEU A 95 0.26 11.18 -18.37
CA LEU A 95 -0.72 12.25 -18.46
C LEU A 95 -2.08 11.64 -18.78
N VAL A 96 -3.09 12.00 -18.01
CA VAL A 96 -4.47 11.54 -18.14
C VAL A 96 -5.36 12.75 -18.22
N LYS A 97 -6.37 12.73 -19.09
CA LYS A 97 -7.45 13.72 -19.08
C LYS A 97 -8.76 13.02 -18.79
N ASP A 98 -9.41 13.38 -17.70
CA ASP A 98 -10.69 12.80 -17.26
C ASP A 98 -11.61 13.90 -16.76
N ASN A 99 -12.89 13.83 -17.13
CA ASN A 99 -13.90 14.87 -16.91
C ASN A 99 -13.44 16.32 -17.15
N GLY A 100 -12.60 16.53 -18.17
CA GLY A 100 -12.04 17.86 -18.53
C GLY A 100 -10.82 18.29 -17.70
N GLU A 101 -10.45 17.54 -16.66
CA GLU A 101 -9.29 17.82 -15.82
C GLU A 101 -8.07 17.01 -16.26
N PHE A 102 -6.87 17.59 -16.07
CA PHE A 102 -5.61 16.91 -16.35
C PHE A 102 -4.96 16.36 -15.08
N HIS A 103 -4.49 15.13 -15.17
CA HIS A 103 -3.86 14.38 -14.09
C HIS A 103 -2.50 13.86 -14.57
N ALA A 104 -1.44 14.04 -13.77
CA ALA A 104 -0.13 13.49 -14.05
C ALA A 104 0.28 12.47 -12.97
N LEU A 105 0.68 11.27 -13.36
CA LEU A 105 0.98 10.14 -12.46
C LEU A 105 2.29 9.44 -12.87
N GLY A 106 2.79 8.56 -11.98
CA GLY A 106 3.80 7.57 -12.37
C GLY A 106 3.33 6.75 -13.58
N HIS A 107 4.23 6.49 -14.52
CA HIS A 107 3.89 5.90 -15.81
C HIS A 107 3.93 4.36 -15.83
N LYS A 108 4.59 3.75 -14.84
CA LYS A 108 4.67 2.29 -14.68
C LYS A 108 3.91 1.83 -13.45
N CYS A 109 3.29 0.66 -13.56
CA CYS A 109 2.69 -0.02 -12.43
C CYS A 109 3.81 -0.41 -11.44
N PRO A 110 3.70 -0.02 -10.15
CA PRO A 110 4.73 -0.29 -9.14
C PRO A 110 4.83 -1.77 -8.76
N HIS A 111 3.90 -2.61 -9.20
CA HIS A 111 3.94 -4.06 -8.99
C HIS A 111 5.11 -4.69 -9.78
N TYR A 112 4.97 -4.89 -11.09
CA TYR A 112 6.04 -5.47 -11.94
C TYR A 112 6.46 -4.56 -13.12
N GLY A 113 6.09 -3.29 -13.12
CA GLY A 113 6.59 -2.31 -14.09
C GLY A 113 5.81 -2.19 -15.40
N ALA A 114 4.59 -2.74 -15.46
CA ALA A 114 3.73 -2.64 -16.65
C ALA A 114 3.50 -1.17 -17.07
N PRO A 115 3.58 -0.82 -18.37
CA PRO A 115 3.30 0.53 -18.84
C PRO A 115 1.80 0.84 -18.68
N LEU A 116 1.45 1.79 -17.82
CA LEU A 116 0.04 2.08 -17.49
C LEU A 116 -0.72 2.75 -18.63
N VAL A 117 -0.02 3.36 -19.59
CA VAL A 117 -0.63 3.87 -20.83
C VAL A 117 -1.29 2.77 -21.67
N LYS A 118 -0.86 1.51 -21.49
CA LYS A 118 -1.49 0.34 -22.13
C LYS A 118 -2.64 -0.24 -21.30
N GLY A 119 -2.93 0.36 -20.14
CA GLY A 119 -4.03 -0.02 -19.25
C GLY A 119 -5.38 0.56 -19.69
N VAL A 120 -6.35 0.49 -18.78
CA VAL A 120 -7.72 1.00 -19.01
C VAL A 120 -8.00 2.13 -18.03
N LEU A 121 -8.41 3.29 -18.55
CA LEU A 121 -8.95 4.39 -17.75
C LEU A 121 -10.46 4.23 -17.61
N SER A 122 -10.97 4.20 -16.38
CA SER A 122 -12.41 4.15 -16.13
C SER A 122 -12.76 4.65 -14.73
N ARG A 123 -13.76 5.54 -14.64
CA ARG A 123 -14.32 6.04 -13.37
C ARG A 123 -13.23 6.59 -12.43
N GLY A 124 -12.43 7.53 -12.91
CA GLY A 124 -11.35 8.15 -12.11
C GLY A 124 -10.20 7.22 -11.74
N ARG A 125 -10.06 6.06 -12.41
CA ARG A 125 -9.04 5.05 -12.07
C ARG A 125 -8.34 4.50 -13.31
N VAL A 126 -7.05 4.21 -13.17
CA VAL A 126 -6.26 3.50 -14.18
C VAL A 126 -6.01 2.07 -13.72
N ARG A 127 -6.45 1.11 -14.53
CA ARG A 127 -6.25 -0.32 -14.31
C ARG A 127 -5.08 -0.83 -15.13
N CYS A 128 -4.11 -1.44 -14.44
CA CYS A 128 -2.91 -2.02 -15.02
C CYS A 128 -3.24 -3.17 -16.00
N PRO A 129 -2.60 -3.22 -17.17
CA PRO A 129 -2.92 -4.21 -18.20
C PRO A 129 -2.43 -5.63 -17.92
N TRP A 130 -1.52 -5.83 -16.96
CA TRP A 130 -0.96 -7.16 -16.68
C TRP A 130 -1.81 -7.93 -15.67
N HIS A 131 -1.92 -7.41 -14.45
CA HIS A 131 -2.54 -8.13 -13.32
C HIS A 131 -3.73 -7.40 -12.72
N GLY A 132 -4.15 -6.27 -13.30
CA GLY A 132 -5.37 -5.59 -12.90
C GLY A 132 -5.27 -4.66 -11.69
N ALA A 133 -4.08 -4.43 -11.15
CA ALA A 133 -3.84 -3.43 -10.10
C ALA A 133 -4.46 -2.08 -10.50
N CYS A 134 -5.16 -1.42 -9.59
CA CYS A 134 -5.96 -0.25 -9.90
C CYS A 134 -5.51 0.95 -9.09
N PHE A 135 -5.40 2.11 -9.73
CA PHE A 135 -4.89 3.34 -9.13
C PHE A 135 -5.84 4.52 -9.33
N ASN A 136 -6.07 5.29 -8.27
CA ASN A 136 -6.83 6.53 -8.31
C ASN A 136 -6.08 7.61 -9.11
N ILE A 137 -6.70 8.28 -10.09
CA ILE A 137 -5.98 9.28 -10.90
C ILE A 137 -5.75 10.62 -10.19
N SER A 138 -6.56 10.91 -9.18
CA SER A 138 -6.50 12.14 -8.41
C SER A 138 -5.40 12.07 -7.36
N THR A 139 -5.28 10.93 -6.65
CA THR A 139 -4.31 10.77 -5.56
C THR A 139 -3.09 9.92 -5.93
N GLY A 140 -3.20 9.09 -6.97
CA GLY A 140 -2.22 8.05 -7.31
C GLY A 140 -2.30 6.80 -6.43
N ASP A 141 -3.28 6.72 -5.53
CA ASP A 141 -3.35 5.62 -4.57
C ASP A 141 -3.68 4.27 -5.21
N LEU A 142 -3.01 3.21 -4.77
CA LEU A 142 -3.42 1.83 -5.04
C LEU A 142 -4.76 1.56 -4.36
N GLU A 143 -5.79 1.24 -5.14
CA GLU A 143 -7.16 0.96 -4.69
C GLU A 143 -7.58 -0.49 -4.92
N ASP A 144 -6.93 -1.20 -5.83
CA ASP A 144 -7.15 -2.63 -6.04
C ASP A 144 -5.81 -3.35 -6.30
N PHE A 145 -5.68 -4.54 -5.73
CA PHE A 145 -4.47 -5.35 -5.72
C PHE A 145 -4.31 -6.08 -7.07
N PRO A 146 -3.12 -6.58 -7.43
CA PRO A 146 -1.90 -6.78 -6.63
C PRO A 146 -0.96 -5.57 -6.55
N GLY A 147 -0.03 -5.61 -5.60
CA GLY A 147 0.97 -4.57 -5.36
C GLY A 147 0.91 -4.04 -3.93
N LEU A 148 1.91 -3.25 -3.54
CA LEU A 148 2.03 -2.68 -2.20
C LEU A 148 2.14 -1.15 -2.21
N ASP A 149 2.63 -0.59 -3.32
CA ASP A 149 2.91 0.83 -3.45
C ASP A 149 1.91 1.52 -4.38
N SER A 150 1.69 2.79 -4.09
CA SER A 150 0.91 3.73 -4.90
C SER A 150 1.79 4.40 -5.95
N LEU A 151 1.16 5.08 -6.90
CA LEU A 151 1.82 5.97 -7.86
C LEU A 151 2.14 7.32 -7.23
N HIS A 152 3.22 7.94 -7.67
CA HIS A 152 3.41 9.36 -7.46
C HIS A 152 2.35 10.16 -8.23
N LYS A 153 1.84 11.21 -7.59
CA LYS A 153 1.01 12.23 -8.22
C LYS A 153 1.87 13.47 -8.45
N PHE A 154 1.87 13.96 -9.68
CA PHE A 154 2.62 15.14 -10.08
C PHE A 154 1.70 16.34 -10.26
N GLN A 155 2.25 17.54 -10.07
CA GLN A 155 1.47 18.76 -10.22
C GLN A 155 1.26 19.05 -11.71
N VAL A 156 0.04 19.45 -12.06
CA VAL A 156 -0.33 19.89 -13.40
C VAL A 156 -0.77 21.34 -13.34
N LYS A 157 -0.32 22.15 -14.30
CA LYS A 157 -0.72 23.54 -14.47
C LYS A 157 -1.08 23.78 -15.94
N ILE A 158 -2.09 24.60 -16.19
CA ILE A 158 -2.45 25.03 -17.55
C ILE A 158 -2.15 26.52 -17.66
N GLU A 159 -1.35 26.91 -18.65
CA GLU A 159 -1.08 28.32 -18.98
C GLU A 159 -1.14 28.52 -20.47
N LYS A 160 -1.91 29.51 -20.93
CA LYS A 160 -2.02 29.87 -22.36
C LYS A 160 -2.24 28.63 -23.25
N GLU A 161 -3.21 27.79 -22.87
CA GLU A 161 -3.56 26.54 -23.56
C GLU A 161 -2.46 25.44 -23.61
N LYS A 162 -1.36 25.61 -22.88
CA LYS A 162 -0.32 24.59 -22.70
C LYS A 162 -0.44 23.92 -21.35
N VAL A 163 -0.27 22.60 -21.33
CA VAL A 163 -0.25 21.78 -20.13
C VAL A 163 1.20 21.64 -19.66
N TYR A 164 1.45 22.02 -18.42
CA TYR A 164 2.73 21.91 -17.74
C TYR A 164 2.63 20.84 -16.66
N VAL A 165 3.66 20.01 -16.55
CA VAL A 165 3.81 19.05 -15.46
C VAL A 165 5.04 19.41 -14.66
N ARG A 166 4.88 19.47 -13.34
CA ARG A 166 5.97 19.64 -12.37
C ARG A 166 6.10 18.39 -11.51
N ALA A 167 7.32 17.87 -11.42
CA ALA A 167 7.64 16.64 -10.72
C ALA A 167 9.00 16.74 -10.01
N SER A 168 9.18 15.99 -8.91
CA SER A 168 10.52 15.82 -8.33
C SER A 168 11.31 14.77 -9.12
N LYS A 169 12.61 15.01 -9.31
CA LYS A 169 13.50 14.10 -10.05
C LYS A 169 13.52 12.70 -9.42
N GLN A 170 13.55 12.63 -8.09
CA GLN A 170 13.53 11.37 -7.35
C GLN A 170 12.22 10.60 -7.59
N ALA A 171 11.06 11.27 -7.57
CA ALA A 171 9.77 10.62 -7.81
C ALA A 171 9.65 10.10 -9.26
N LEU A 172 10.23 10.82 -10.22
CA LEU A 172 10.33 10.35 -11.62
C LEU A 172 11.21 9.10 -11.77
N GLN A 173 12.22 8.93 -10.92
CA GLN A 173 13.07 7.74 -10.96
C GLN A 173 12.43 6.55 -10.22
N LEU A 174 11.85 6.79 -9.04
CA LEU A 174 11.26 5.74 -8.22
C LEU A 174 9.94 5.21 -8.78
N GLN A 175 9.11 6.08 -9.39
CA GLN A 175 7.81 5.75 -9.98
C GLN A 175 6.80 5.08 -9.03
N ARG A 176 7.10 5.03 -7.73
CA ARG A 176 6.28 4.40 -6.69
C ARG A 176 6.46 5.12 -5.35
N ARG A 177 5.42 5.10 -4.54
CA ARG A 177 5.46 5.58 -3.15
C ARG A 177 4.68 4.66 -2.24
N THR A 178 5.12 4.52 -1.00
CA THR A 178 4.31 3.91 0.04
C THR A 178 3.20 4.89 0.46
N LYS A 179 2.01 4.37 0.78
CA LYS A 179 0.94 5.18 1.37
C LYS A 179 1.37 5.72 2.74
N VAL A 180 0.81 6.87 3.12
CA VAL A 180 1.00 7.41 4.47
C VAL A 180 0.41 6.41 5.47
N MET A 181 1.14 6.18 6.56
CA MET A 181 0.82 5.18 7.57
C MET A 181 1.12 5.75 8.95
N ALA A 182 0.27 5.43 9.93
CA ALA A 182 0.54 5.66 11.33
C ALA A 182 1.75 4.85 11.80
N LYS A 183 2.41 5.35 12.84
CA LYS A 183 3.47 4.62 13.54
C LYS A 183 2.90 3.98 14.80
N CYS A 184 3.58 2.93 15.27
CA CYS A 184 3.29 2.38 16.58
C CYS A 184 3.72 3.37 17.68
N ILE A 185 2.79 3.73 18.57
CA ILE A 185 3.07 4.59 19.73
C ILE A 185 3.09 3.80 21.05
N SER A 186 2.44 2.62 21.07
CA SER A 186 2.30 1.76 22.25
C SER A 186 2.83 0.35 21.95
N PRO A 187 4.15 0.10 22.03
CA PRO A 187 4.74 -1.20 21.70
C PRO A 187 4.61 -2.26 22.81
N SER A 188 4.21 -1.87 24.03
CA SER A 188 4.21 -2.75 25.20
C SER A 188 2.80 -3.17 25.62
N ALA A 189 2.65 -4.46 25.94
CA ALA A 189 1.42 -5.11 26.42
C ALA A 189 0.92 -4.63 27.81
N GLY A 190 1.43 -3.50 28.31
CA GLY A 190 1.24 -3.04 29.69
C GLY A 190 0.22 -1.92 29.89
N TYR A 191 -0.33 -1.33 28.82
CA TYR A 191 -1.41 -0.35 28.95
C TYR A 191 -2.75 -1.07 29.00
N SER A 192 -3.52 -0.87 30.08
CA SER A 192 -4.80 -1.56 30.30
C SER A 192 -5.90 -1.21 29.27
N SER A 193 -5.60 -0.34 28.30
CA SER A 193 -6.47 0.06 27.19
C SER A 193 -5.91 -0.28 25.80
N SER A 194 -4.74 -0.93 25.69
CA SER A 194 -4.11 -1.24 24.41
C SER A 194 -4.78 -2.43 23.70
N THR A 195 -5.05 -2.31 22.40
CA THR A 195 -5.53 -3.41 21.57
C THR A 195 -4.35 -4.02 20.81
N ASN A 196 -4.07 -5.30 21.01
CA ASN A 196 -3.01 -5.99 20.27
C ASN A 196 -3.60 -6.80 19.12
N VAL A 197 -3.04 -6.68 17.92
CA VAL A 197 -3.46 -7.45 16.74
C VAL A 197 -2.40 -8.49 16.40
N LEU A 198 -2.79 -9.77 16.40
CA LEU A 198 -2.01 -10.88 15.87
C LEU A 198 -2.54 -11.29 14.51
N ILE A 199 -1.69 -11.26 13.49
CA ILE A 199 -1.97 -11.72 12.13
C ILE A 199 -1.25 -13.05 11.92
N VAL A 200 -2.00 -14.11 11.67
CA VAL A 200 -1.43 -15.44 11.39
C VAL A 200 -1.21 -15.59 9.88
N GLY A 201 0.06 -15.73 9.49
CA GLY A 201 0.54 -15.81 8.11
C GLY A 201 1.20 -14.51 7.64
N ALA A 202 2.47 -14.60 7.22
CA ALA A 202 3.27 -13.46 6.77
C ALA A 202 3.45 -13.41 5.23
N GLY A 203 2.45 -13.89 4.48
CA GLY A 203 2.39 -13.72 3.03
C GLY A 203 1.94 -12.33 2.60
N ALA A 204 1.76 -12.11 1.30
CA ALA A 204 1.32 -10.81 0.77
C ALA A 204 0.03 -10.30 1.43
N ALA A 205 -0.95 -11.18 1.67
CA ALA A 205 -2.21 -10.80 2.33
C ALA A 205 -2.01 -10.35 3.79
N GLY A 206 -1.18 -11.07 4.57
CA GLY A 206 -0.91 -10.73 5.96
C GLY A 206 -0.13 -9.41 6.09
N LEU A 207 0.86 -9.20 5.22
CA LEU A 207 1.57 -7.92 5.13
C LEU A 207 0.63 -6.78 4.76
N VAL A 208 -0.19 -6.95 3.70
CA VAL A 208 -1.16 -5.93 3.29
C VAL A 208 -2.14 -5.62 4.41
N CYS A 209 -2.62 -6.62 5.15
CA CYS A 209 -3.48 -6.41 6.32
C CYS A 209 -2.80 -5.52 7.37
N ALA A 210 -1.54 -5.80 7.71
CA ALA A 210 -0.78 -4.99 8.65
C ALA A 210 -0.54 -3.56 8.15
N GLU A 211 -0.18 -3.39 6.88
CA GLU A 211 -0.03 -2.08 6.26
C GLU A 211 -1.37 -1.31 6.27
N THR A 212 -2.47 -1.95 5.88
CA THR A 212 -3.80 -1.33 5.89
C THR A 212 -4.20 -0.88 7.30
N LEU A 213 -3.96 -1.69 8.34
CA LEU A 213 -4.19 -1.24 9.72
C LEU A 213 -3.45 0.07 10.03
N ARG A 214 -2.17 0.17 9.64
CA ARG A 214 -1.40 1.41 9.80
C ARG A 214 -1.92 2.55 8.91
N GLN A 215 -2.35 2.26 7.68
CA GLN A 215 -2.94 3.26 6.76
C GLN A 215 -4.24 3.83 7.32
N GLU A 216 -5.04 3.01 7.99
CA GLU A 216 -6.30 3.40 8.65
C GLU A 216 -6.07 4.03 10.04
N GLY A 217 -4.82 4.23 10.47
CA GLY A 217 -4.50 4.95 11.70
C GLY A 217 -4.37 4.09 12.96
N PHE A 218 -4.43 2.75 12.83
CA PHE A 218 -4.17 1.87 13.97
C PHE A 218 -2.74 2.08 14.47
N SER A 219 -2.57 2.40 15.75
CA SER A 219 -1.29 2.84 16.34
C SER A 219 -0.81 1.97 17.50
N ASP A 220 -1.58 0.93 17.87
CA ASP A 220 -1.20 -0.07 18.87
C ASP A 220 -0.37 -1.21 18.24
N ARG A 221 -0.06 -2.24 19.01
CA ARG A 221 0.85 -3.33 18.60
C ARG A 221 0.25 -4.20 17.49
N ILE A 222 1.05 -4.46 16.44
CA ILE A 222 0.74 -5.42 15.38
C ILE A 222 1.86 -6.48 15.36
N VAL A 223 1.48 -7.75 15.37
CA VAL A 223 2.39 -8.89 15.24
C VAL A 223 1.95 -9.76 14.06
N LEU A 224 2.83 -9.97 13.08
CA LEU A 224 2.69 -11.03 12.08
C LEU A 224 3.41 -12.28 12.60
N CYS A 225 2.73 -13.41 12.65
CA CYS A 225 3.32 -14.70 13.02
C CYS A 225 3.31 -15.64 11.81
N THR A 226 4.43 -16.26 11.51
CA THR A 226 4.56 -17.21 10.40
C THR A 226 5.49 -18.37 10.75
N LEU A 227 5.24 -19.51 10.10
CA LEU A 227 6.17 -20.65 10.11
C LEU A 227 7.30 -20.49 9.08
N ASP A 228 7.31 -19.42 8.28
CA ASP A 228 8.45 -19.12 7.43
C ASP A 228 9.65 -18.66 8.26
N ARG A 229 10.85 -18.94 7.74
CA ARG A 229 12.13 -18.45 8.30
C ARG A 229 12.51 -17.05 7.82
N HIS A 230 11.78 -16.51 6.84
CA HIS A 230 12.11 -15.26 6.15
C HIS A 230 11.01 -14.21 6.40
N LEU A 231 11.36 -12.93 6.24
CA LEU A 231 10.38 -11.84 6.18
C LEU A 231 9.42 -12.03 5.00
N PRO A 232 8.21 -11.43 5.01
CA PRO A 232 7.27 -11.49 3.89
C PRO A 232 7.94 -11.29 2.53
N TYR A 233 7.76 -12.23 1.62
CA TYR A 233 8.41 -12.25 0.30
C TYR A 233 7.44 -12.63 -0.83
N ASP A 234 7.80 -12.28 -2.06
CA ASP A 234 7.03 -12.55 -3.27
C ASP A 234 7.15 -14.02 -3.69
N ARG A 235 6.31 -14.86 -3.09
CA ARG A 235 6.22 -16.31 -3.40
C ARG A 235 5.89 -16.58 -4.88
N PRO A 236 4.92 -15.88 -5.53
CA PRO A 236 4.68 -16.05 -6.96
C PRO A 236 5.90 -15.79 -7.83
N LYS A 237 6.75 -14.81 -7.48
CA LYS A 237 7.98 -14.55 -8.22
C LYS A 237 9.05 -15.59 -7.93
N LEU A 238 9.13 -16.08 -6.70
CA LEU A 238 10.04 -17.17 -6.30
C LEU A 238 9.77 -18.45 -7.11
N SER A 239 8.50 -18.85 -7.26
CA SER A 239 8.16 -20.07 -8.00
C SER A 239 8.34 -19.96 -9.52
N LYS A 240 8.61 -18.76 -10.04
CA LYS A 240 8.77 -18.47 -11.48
C LYS A 240 10.19 -18.07 -11.87
N SER A 241 11.07 -17.85 -10.90
CA SER A 241 12.45 -17.40 -11.13
C SER A 241 13.40 -18.43 -10.53
N LEU A 242 14.08 -19.20 -11.39
CA LEU A 242 14.78 -20.43 -10.99
C LEU A 242 15.99 -20.20 -10.06
N ASP A 243 16.54 -18.99 -9.99
CA ASP A 243 17.78 -18.68 -9.23
C ASP A 243 17.61 -17.59 -8.16
N THR A 244 16.38 -17.32 -7.70
CA THR A 244 16.14 -16.25 -6.71
C THR A 244 15.96 -16.80 -5.31
N GLN A 245 16.53 -16.14 -4.31
CA GLN A 245 16.34 -16.49 -2.90
C GLN A 245 15.21 -15.67 -2.27
N PRO A 246 14.48 -16.19 -1.26
CA PRO A 246 13.37 -15.47 -0.61
C PRO A 246 13.73 -14.06 -0.13
N GLU A 247 14.94 -13.85 0.40
CA GLU A 247 15.41 -12.55 0.91
C GLU A 247 15.53 -11.49 -0.18
N GLN A 248 15.90 -11.91 -1.40
CA GLN A 248 15.97 -11.04 -2.57
C GLN A 248 14.58 -10.63 -3.08
N LEU A 249 13.55 -11.35 -2.65
CA LEU A 249 12.16 -11.13 -3.01
C LEU A 249 11.34 -10.60 -1.82
N ALA A 250 12.00 -10.07 -0.79
CA ALA A 250 11.32 -9.43 0.32
C ALA A 250 10.35 -8.35 -0.19
N LEU A 251 9.08 -8.48 0.21
CA LEU A 251 8.02 -7.54 -0.14
C LEU A 251 8.26 -6.16 0.46
N ARG A 252 8.85 -6.14 1.66
CA ARG A 252 9.32 -4.94 2.37
C ARG A 252 10.67 -5.22 3.01
N PRO A 253 11.58 -4.22 3.07
CA PRO A 253 12.85 -4.37 3.76
C PRO A 253 12.64 -4.44 5.29
N LYS A 254 13.62 -4.96 6.04
CA LYS A 254 13.53 -5.10 7.51
C LYS A 254 13.26 -3.77 8.22
N GLU A 255 13.83 -2.70 7.69
CA GLU A 255 13.74 -1.34 8.20
C GLU A 255 12.31 -0.81 8.14
N PHE A 256 11.52 -1.26 7.15
CA PHE A 256 10.10 -0.92 7.04
C PHE A 256 9.30 -1.41 8.24
N PHE A 257 9.45 -2.68 8.60
CA PHE A 257 8.74 -3.28 9.73
C PHE A 257 9.08 -2.55 11.04
N ARG A 258 10.36 -2.22 11.24
CA ARG A 258 10.82 -1.42 12.38
C ARG A 258 10.22 -0.01 12.38
N ALA A 259 10.22 0.67 11.24
CA ALA A 259 9.74 2.05 11.12
C ALA A 259 8.25 2.21 11.45
N TYR A 260 7.45 1.17 11.19
CA TYR A 260 6.00 1.17 11.44
C TYR A 260 5.57 0.33 12.65
N GLY A 261 6.53 -0.18 13.43
CA GLY A 261 6.26 -1.02 14.61
C GLY A 261 5.38 -2.22 14.27
N ILE A 262 5.72 -2.92 13.19
CA ILE A 262 5.10 -4.17 12.77
C ILE A 262 6.07 -5.28 13.16
N GLU A 263 5.75 -6.06 14.18
CA GLU A 263 6.57 -7.19 14.60
C GLU A 263 6.35 -8.36 13.64
N VAL A 264 7.43 -9.06 13.30
CA VAL A 264 7.35 -10.29 12.50
C VAL A 264 8.03 -11.38 13.32
N LEU A 265 7.23 -12.36 13.75
CA LEU A 265 7.67 -13.58 14.42
C LEU A 265 7.77 -14.68 13.37
N THR A 266 9.00 -15.14 13.14
CA THR A 266 9.34 -16.22 12.20
C THR A 266 9.63 -17.50 12.96
N GLU A 267 9.68 -18.65 12.29
CA GLU A 267 10.09 -19.93 12.92
C GLU A 267 11.48 -19.85 13.57
N ALA A 268 12.34 -18.95 13.08
CA ALA A 268 13.71 -18.80 13.55
C ALA A 268 13.83 -18.04 14.90
N GLN A 269 12.72 -17.63 15.52
CA GLN A 269 12.68 -16.79 16.73
C GLN A 269 11.94 -17.46 17.91
#